data_AF-A0A7V7KVE0-F1
#
_entry.id   AF-A0A7V7KVE0-F1
#
_cell.length_a   1.000
_cell.length_b   1.000
_cell.length_c   1.000
_cell.angle_alpha   90.00
_cell.angle_beta   90.00
_cell.angle_gamma   90.00
#
_symmetry.space_group_name_H-M   'P 1'
#
loop_
_entity.id
_entity.type
_entity.pdbx_description
1 polymer ?
#
loop_
_entity_poly.entity_id
_entity_poly.type
_entity_poly.pdbx_seq_one_letter_code
_entity_poly.pdbx_strand_id
1 'polypeptide(L)' 'MTVNIITHSALGRYALQLHAEGLGQQLLTDHRGRPRYWSELGQMRRDLRGWGLTEVPLKVIVPQDEVIGRR' A
#
# COMPACT_ATOMS: atom_id res chain seq x y z
N MET A 1 0.08 -12.90 -7.22
CA MET A 1 0.23 -11.96 -6.08
C MET A 1 0.10 -10.54 -6.61
N THR A 2 -0.56 -9.66 -5.86
CA THR A 2 -0.76 -8.24 -6.21
C THR A 2 -0.40 -7.38 -5.00
N VAL A 3 0.13 -6.17 -5.22
CA VAL A 3 0.31 -5.18 -4.15
C VAL A 3 -0.74 -4.08 -4.32
N ASN A 4 -1.59 -3.92 -3.31
CA ASN A 4 -2.52 -2.83 -3.21
C ASN A 4 -1.83 -1.63 -2.53
N ILE A 5 -1.87 -0.47 -3.17
CA ILE A 5 -1.47 0.81 -2.59
C ILE A 5 -2.71 1.43 -1.98
N ILE A 6 -2.76 1.50 -0.65
CA ILE A 6 -3.84 2.15 0.08
C ILE A 6 -3.46 3.62 0.27
N THR A 7 -4.21 4.51 -0.37
CA THR A 7 -4.03 5.95 -0.14
C THR A 7 -4.72 6.33 1.16
N HIS A 8 -4.00 7.00 2.05
CA HIS A 8 -4.58 7.73 3.17
C HIS A 8 -4.48 9.23 2.86
N SER A 9 -5.37 9.74 2.00
CA SER A 9 -5.44 11.15 1.59
C SER A 9 -5.56 12.11 2.76
N ALA A 10 -6.26 11.75 3.84
CA ALA A 10 -6.34 12.57 5.05
C ALA A 10 -4.99 12.71 5.78
N LEU A 11 -4.07 11.76 5.58
CA LEU A 11 -2.77 11.72 6.25
C LEU A 11 -1.60 12.07 5.31
N GLY A 12 -1.86 12.26 4.01
CA GLY A 12 -0.82 12.42 3.00
C GLY A 12 0.16 11.24 2.95
N ARG A 13 -0.33 10.02 3.22
CA ARG A 13 0.50 8.82 3.34
C ARG A 13 -0.03 7.65 2.52
N TYR A 14 0.86 6.76 2.14
CA TYR A 14 0.58 5.51 1.44
C TYR A 14 0.88 4.35 2.37
N ALA A 15 0.00 3.36 2.40
CA ALA A 15 0.28 2.05 2.97
C ALA A 15 0.21 0.99 1.87
N LEU A 16 0.81 -0.16 2.11
CA LEU A 16 0.79 -1.28 1.17
C LEU A 16 0.09 -2.48 1.79
N GLN A 17 -0.74 -3.12 1.01
CA GLN A 17 -1.38 -4.38 1.36
C GLN A 17 -1.05 -5.43 0.30
N LEU A 18 -0.46 -6.53 0.73
CA LEU A 18 -0.18 -7.68 -0.11
C LEU A 18 -1.46 -8.52 -0.25
N HIS A 19 -1.76 -8.91 -1.48
CA HIS A 19 -2.81 -9.86 -1.78
C HIS A 19 -2.18 -11.05 -2.50
N ALA A 20 -2.14 -12.19 -1.81
CA ALA A 20 -1.70 -13.45 -2.37
C ALA A 20 -2.81 -14.49 -2.25
N GLU A 21 -2.93 -15.33 -3.27
CA GLU A 21 -3.92 -16.40 -3.31
C GLU A 21 -3.68 -17.36 -2.13
N GLY A 22 -4.76 -17.70 -1.41
CA GLY A 22 -4.70 -18.59 -0.23
C GLY A 22 -4.19 -17.96 1.07
N LEU A 23 -3.62 -16.74 1.06
CA LEU A 23 -3.08 -16.07 2.25
C LEU A 23 -3.91 -14.88 2.74
N GLY A 24 -4.94 -14.50 1.99
CA GLY A 24 -5.75 -13.33 2.28
C GLY A 24 -5.00 -12.02 2.04
N GLN A 25 -5.59 -10.93 2.52
CA GLN A 25 -5.00 -9.60 2.42
C GLN A 25 -4.18 -9.28 3.67
N GLN A 26 -2.93 -8.83 3.50
CA GLN A 26 -2.03 -8.53 4.61
C GLN A 26 -1.42 -7.15 4.49
N LEU A 27 -1.56 -6.33 5.53
CA LEU A 27 -0.91 -5.03 5.57
C LEU A 27 0.59 -5.21 5.78
N LEU A 28 1.39 -4.45 5.03
CA LEU A 28 2.83 -4.52 5.16
C LEU A 28 3.28 -3.80 6.43
N THR A 29 4.08 -4.49 7.24
CA THR A 29 4.55 -4.01 8.53
C THR A 29 6.08 -3.85 8.55
N ASP A 30 6.57 -3.09 9.53
CA ASP A 30 7.99 -3.04 9.87
C ASP A 30 8.41 -4.26 10.73
N HIS A 31 9.69 -4.30 11.10
CA HIS A 31 10.27 -5.35 11.96
C HIS A 31 9.66 -5.41 13.37
N ARG A 32 8.86 -4.42 13.78
CA ARG A 32 8.14 -4.36 15.05
C ARG A 32 6.66 -4.70 14.91
N GLY A 33 6.24 -5.12 13.72
CA GLY A 33 4.83 -5.42 13.41
C GLY A 33 3.96 -4.17 13.25
N ARG A 34 4.55 -2.97 13.15
CA ARG A 34 3.76 -1.74 12.95
C ARG A 34 3.51 -1.50 11.46
N PRO A 35 2.34 -0.99 11.06
CA PRO A 35 2.07 -0.62 9.68
C PRO A 35 3.16 0.29 9.12
N ARG A 36 3.66 -0.04 7.93
CA ARG A 36 4.61 0.81 7.23
C ARG A 36 3.86 1.83 6.38
N TYR A 37 4.30 3.09 6.48
CA TYR A 37 3.77 4.20 5.70
C TYR A 37 4.87 4.90 4.91
N TRP A 38 4.49 5.43 3.76
CA TRP A 38 5.33 6.32 2.94
C TRP A 38 4.65 7.66 2.77
N SER A 39 5.41 8.74 2.78
CA SER A 39 4.92 10.06 2.41
C SER A 39 4.99 10.32 0.90
N GLU A 40 5.78 9.53 0.16
CA GLU A 40 6.02 9.71 -1.26
C GLU A 40 5.94 8.39 -2.04
N LEU A 41 5.23 8.40 -3.17
CA LEU A 41 5.16 7.26 -4.09
C LEU A 41 6.54 6.86 -4.65
N GLY A 42 7.43 7.84 -4.86
CA GLY A 42 8.78 7.60 -5.36
C GLY A 42 9.61 6.76 -4.39
N GLN A 43 9.57 7.08 -3.09
CA GLN A 43 10.25 6.29 -2.06
C GLN A 43 9.66 4.89 -1.96
N MET A 44 8.33 4.77 -1.94
CA MET A 44 7.63 3.49 -1.90
C MET A 44 8.05 2.56 -3.06
N ARG A 45 8.13 3.09 -4.29
CA ARG A 45 8.58 2.32 -5.47
C ARG A 45 10.03 1.85 -5.36
N ARG A 46 10.93 2.66 -4.80
CA ARG A 46 12.34 2.27 -4.58
C ARG A 46 12.43 1.13 -3.56
N ASP A 47 11.69 1.22 -2.46
CA ASP A 47 11.68 0.18 -1.42
C ASP A 47 11.15 -1.15 -1.98
N LEU A 48 10.02 -1.12 -2.68
CA LEU A 48 9.44 -2.28 -3.36
C LEU A 48 10.44 -2.96 -4.30
N ARG A 49 11.18 -2.18 -5.08
CA ARG A 49 12.25 -2.70 -5.95
C ARG A 49 13.39 -3.32 -5.13
N GLY A 50 13.80 -2.66 -4.04
CA GLY A 50 14.83 -3.19 -3.13
C GLY A 50 14.43 -4.52 -2.48
N TRP A 51 13.13 -4.81 -2.36
CA TRP A 51 12.60 -6.08 -1.85
C TRP A 51 12.34 -7.12 -2.94
N GLY A 52 12.66 -6.83 -4.21
CA GLY A 52 12.42 -7.74 -5.32
C GLY A 52 10.97 -7.78 -5.83
N LEU A 53 10.13 -6.83 -5.42
CA LEU A 53 8.73 -6.71 -5.86
C LEU A 53 8.61 -5.86 -7.14
N THR A 54 9.47 -6.10 -8.13
CA THR A 54 9.55 -5.33 -9.39
C THR A 54 8.50 -5.69 -10.43
N GLU A 55 8.13 -6.97 -10.50
CA GLU A 55 7.20 -7.47 -11.52
C GLU A 55 5.78 -7.71 -10.94
N VAL A 56 5.56 -7.32 -9.69
CA VAL A 56 4.27 -7.52 -9.03
C VAL A 56 3.31 -6.41 -9.47
N PRO A 57 2.11 -6.75 -9.97
CA PRO A 57 1.11 -5.76 -10.31
C PRO A 57 0.78 -4.85 -9.13
N LEU A 58 0.81 -3.54 -9.36
CA LEU A 58 0.44 -2.52 -8.38
C LEU A 58 -0.98 -2.03 -8.68
N LYS A 59 -1.85 -2.09 -7.68
CA LYS A 59 -3.22 -1.58 -7.77
C LYS A 59 -3.42 -0.47 -6.74
N VAL A 60 -3.92 0.70 -7.16
CA VAL A 60 -4.28 1.76 -6.20
C VAL A 60 -5.70 1.51 -5.69
N ILE A 61 -5.87 1.55 -4.36
CA ILE A 61 -7.16 1.45 -3.68
C ILE A 61 -7.37 2.74 -2.89
N VAL A 62 -8.50 3.40 -3.14
CA VAL A 62 -8.99 4.52 -2.35
C VAL A 62 -10.02 3.96 -1.36
N PRO A 63 -9.76 4.00 -0.04
CA PRO A 63 -10.73 3.54 0.96
C PRO A 63 -12.05 4.30 0.85
N GLN A 64 -13.17 3.62 1.11
CA GLN A 64 -14.50 4.24 1.00
C GLN A 64 -14.66 5.48 1.90
N ASP A 65 -14.01 5.49 3.07
CA ASP A 65 -14.03 6.61 4.01
C ASP A 65 -13.32 7.88 3.49
N GLU A 66 -12.54 7.76 2.41
CA GLU A 66 -11.89 8.90 1.74
C GLU A 66 -12.69 9.47 0.58
N VAL A 67 -13.81 8.83 0.21
CA VAL A 67 -14.79 9.39 -0.70
C VAL A 67 -15.60 10.43 0.08
N ILE A 68 -14.97 11.56 0.40
CA ILE A 68 -15.70 12.75 0.83
C ILE A 68 -16.59 13.13 -0.36
N GLY A 69 -17.90 13.00 -0.15
CA GLY A 69 -18.92 13.14 -1.18
C GLY A 69 -18.69 14.37 -2.04
N ARG A 70 -18.64 14.16 -3.36
CA ARG A 70 -18.95 15.23 -4.30
C ARG A 70 -20.42 15.61 -4.08
N ARG A 71 -20.66 16.65 -3.31
CA ARG A 71 -21.87 17.46 -3.41
C ARG A 71 -21.53 18.72 -4.16
#